data_AF-A0A349MM80-F1
#
_entry.id   AF-A0A349MM80-F1
#
_cell.length_a   1.000
_cell.length_b   1.000
_cell.length_c   1.000
_cell.angle_alpha   90.00
_cell.angle_beta   90.00
_cell.angle_gamma   90.00
#
_symmetry.space_group_name_H-M   'P 1'
#
loop_
_entity.id
_entity.type
_entity.pdbx_description
1 polymer ?
#
loop_
_entity_poly.entity_id
_entity_poly.type
_entity_poly.pdbx_seq_one_letter_code
_entity_poly.pdbx_strand_id
1 'polypeptide(L)'
;MSATQTARRGRTGVSGKHATNLSLSNDVLEAAKSLGINISRVCDNHLREVVLREQEHKWREDHADFIAAYNATIEAEGLPLDEWKSF
;
A
#
# COMPACT_ATOMS: atom_id res chain seq x y z
N MET A 1 2.39 -17.67 28.89
CA MET A 1 1.20 -17.04 28.28
C MET A 1 1.58 -15.59 27.96
N SER A 2 2.02 -15.32 26.73
CA SER A 2 2.51 -13.99 26.34
C SER A 2 1.50 -13.32 25.41
N ALA A 3 1.11 -12.11 25.78
CA ALA A 3 0.02 -11.34 25.22
C ALA A 3 0.33 -10.85 23.80
N THR A 4 -0.55 -11.14 22.85
CA THR A 4 -0.56 -10.52 21.52
C THR A 4 -1.15 -9.12 21.63
N GLN A 5 -0.29 -8.10 21.64
CA GLN A 5 -0.71 -6.70 21.58
C GLN A 5 -1.19 -6.40 20.16
N THR A 6 -2.51 -6.42 19.95
CA THR A 6 -3.14 -5.93 18.73
C THR A 6 -2.87 -4.43 18.60
N ALA A 7 -2.01 -4.06 17.65
CA ALA A 7 -1.73 -2.67 17.31
C ALA A 7 -3.02 -2.00 16.79
N ARG A 8 -3.63 -1.17 17.65
CA ARG A 8 -4.81 -0.37 17.32
C ARG A 8 -4.38 0.79 16.42
N ARG A 9 -4.37 0.56 15.10
CA ARG A 9 -4.07 1.61 14.11
C ARG A 9 -5.27 2.55 13.99
N GLY A 10 -5.25 3.64 14.76
CA GLY A 10 -6.26 4.70 14.71
C GLY A 10 -6.34 5.33 13.32
N ARG A 11 -7.51 5.27 12.70
CA ARG A 11 -7.82 6.07 11.51
C ARG A 11 -8.20 7.49 11.96
N THR A 12 -7.22 8.38 12.10
CA THR A 12 -7.49 9.82 12.16
C THR A 12 -7.72 10.32 10.73
N GLY A 13 -8.94 10.14 10.24
CA GLY A 13 -9.38 10.72 8.98
C GLY A 13 -9.65 12.21 9.14
N VAL A 14 -8.64 13.05 8.99
CA VAL A 14 -8.90 14.43 8.54
C VAL A 14 -9.20 14.31 7.04
N SER A 15 -10.47 14.38 6.67
CA SER A 15 -10.95 14.26 5.28
C SER A 15 -10.65 15.51 4.42
N GLY A 16 -9.55 16.21 4.70
CA GLY A 16 -9.15 17.43 4.03
C GLY A 16 -7.91 17.23 3.16
N LYS A 17 -7.89 17.87 1.98
CA LYS A 17 -6.65 18.04 1.22
C LYS A 17 -5.80 19.09 1.93
N HIS A 18 -4.56 18.74 2.27
CA HIS A 18 -3.61 19.72 2.76
C HIS A 18 -2.89 20.36 1.56
N ALA A 19 -2.78 21.68 1.54
CA ALA A 19 -1.98 22.37 0.54
C ALA A 19 -0.50 22.16 0.86
N THR A 20 0.26 21.63 -0.10
CA THR A 20 1.69 21.35 0.07
C THR A 20 2.48 22.15 -0.95
N ASN A 21 3.47 22.90 -0.49
CA ASN A 21 4.40 23.59 -1.38
C ASN A 21 5.40 22.58 -1.94
N LEU A 22 5.40 22.41 -3.27
CA LEU A 22 6.29 21.51 -4.00
C LEU A 22 7.01 22.30 -5.09
N SER A 23 8.30 22.03 -5.27
CA SER A 23 9.08 22.56 -6.39
C SER A 23 9.06 21.54 -7.54
N LEU A 24 8.63 21.99 -8.72
CA LEU A 24 8.60 21.20 -9.96
C LEU A 24 9.32 21.97 -11.08
N SER A 25 9.76 21.26 -12.11
CA SER A 25 10.44 21.87 -13.26
C SER A 25 9.52 22.85 -13.99
N ASN A 26 10.06 24.03 -14.30
CA ASN A 26 9.27 25.12 -14.85
C ASN A 26 8.71 24.80 -16.25
N ASP A 27 9.50 24.13 -17.09
CA ASP A 27 9.10 23.64 -18.41
C ASP A 27 7.87 22.71 -18.34
N VAL A 28 7.86 21.77 -17.38
CA VAL A 28 6.74 20.84 -17.17
C VAL A 28 5.49 21.57 -16.67
N LEU A 29 5.65 22.54 -15.77
CA LEU A 29 4.52 23.33 -15.26
C LEU A 29 3.87 24.17 -16.38
N GLU A 30 4.68 24.82 -17.21
CA GLU A 30 4.18 25.61 -18.34
C GLU A 30 3.52 24.72 -19.40
N ALA A 31 4.11 23.56 -19.72
CA ALA A 31 3.49 22.58 -20.60
C ALA A 31 2.18 22.03 -20.02
N ALA A 32 2.11 21.75 -18.73
CA ALA A 32 0.88 21.28 -18.09
C ALA A 32 -0.22 22.34 -18.11
N LYS A 33 0.13 23.61 -17.87
CA LYS A 33 -0.81 24.73 -17.97
C LYS A 33 -1.33 24.91 -19.39
N SER A 34 -0.47 24.88 -20.40
CA SER A 34 -0.87 25.04 -21.80
C SER A 34 -1.78 23.91 -22.28
N LEU A 35 -1.61 22.71 -21.73
CA LEU A 35 -2.46 21.54 -21.99
C LEU A 35 -3.71 21.47 -21.10
N GLY A 36 -3.93 22.43 -20.19
CA GLY A 36 -5.07 22.43 -19.26
C GLY A 36 -5.04 21.30 -18.23
N ILE A 37 -3.87 20.73 -17.93
CA ILE A 37 -3.70 19.62 -17.00
C ILE A 37 -3.86 20.11 -15.56
N ASN A 38 -4.71 19.43 -14.79
CA ASN A 38 -4.84 19.68 -13.36
C ASN A 38 -3.67 19.04 -12.59
N ILE A 39 -2.59 19.80 -12.43
CA ILE A 39 -1.34 19.35 -11.79
C ILE A 39 -1.60 18.78 -10.39
N SER A 40 -2.42 19.44 -9.57
CA SER A 40 -2.74 18.98 -8.21
C SER A 40 -3.39 17.60 -8.21
N ARG A 41 -4.33 17.34 -9.12
CA ARG A 41 -5.00 16.03 -9.25
C ARG A 41 -4.04 14.95 -9.73
N VAL A 42 -3.17 15.26 -10.69
CA VAL A 42 -2.17 14.31 -11.21
C VAL A 42 -1.17 13.94 -10.12
N CYS A 43 -0.65 14.93 -9.39
CA CYS A 43 0.26 14.70 -8.28
C CYS A 43 -0.39 13.89 -7.15
N ASP A 44 -1.63 14.20 -6.75
CA ASP A 44 -2.34 13.45 -5.71
C ASP A 44 -2.54 11.98 -6.12
N ASN A 45 -2.99 11.72 -7.34
CA ASN A 45 -3.17 10.37 -7.84
C ASN A 45 -1.86 9.58 -7.87
N HIS A 46 -0.81 10.17 -8.44
CA HIS A 46 0.49 9.50 -8.53
C HIS A 46 1.09 9.23 -7.14
N LEU A 47 0.97 10.18 -6.23
CA LEU A 47 1.47 10.03 -4.87
C LEU A 47 0.72 8.91 -4.13
N ARG A 48 -0.60 8.78 -4.32
CA ARG A 48 -1.37 7.66 -3.76
C ARG A 48 -0.85 6.32 -4.26
N GLU A 49 -0.60 6.19 -5.56
CA GLU A 49 -0.07 4.95 -6.17
C GLU A 49 1.32 4.60 -5.63
N VAL A 50 2.22 5.59 -5.51
CA VAL A 50 3.54 5.40 -4.90
C VAL A 50 3.40 4.95 -3.45
N VAL A 51 2.58 5.66 -2.65
CA VAL A 51 2.38 5.33 -1.23
C VAL A 51 1.77 3.95 -1.04
N LEU A 52 0.85 3.51 -1.90
CA LEU A 52 0.32 2.16 -1.86
C LEU A 52 1.40 1.11 -2.14
N ARG A 53 2.20 1.30 -3.20
CA ARG A 53 3.31 0.40 -3.55
C ARG A 53 4.34 0.27 -2.43
N GLU A 54 4.71 1.38 -1.81
CA GLU A 54 5.65 1.37 -0.68
C GLU A 54 5.07 0.68 0.56
N GLN A 55 3.78 0.85 0.82
CA GLN A 55 3.11 0.12 1.90
C GLN A 55 3.03 -1.38 1.62
N GLU A 56 2.74 -1.78 0.38
CA GLU A 56 2.77 -3.18 -0.04
C GLU A 56 4.18 -3.78 0.08
N HIS A 57 5.21 -3.03 -0.31
CA HIS A 57 6.59 -3.45 -0.17
C HIS A 57 6.93 -3.74 1.29
N LYS A 58 6.68 -2.77 2.17
CA LYS A 58 6.93 -2.92 3.61
C LYS A 58 6.12 -4.07 4.21
N TRP A 59 4.85 -4.20 3.82
CA TRP A 59 4.02 -5.30 4.29
C TRP A 59 4.60 -6.66 3.90
N ARG A 60 5.08 -6.81 2.65
CA ARG A 60 5.74 -8.04 2.19
C ARG A 60 7.01 -8.33 2.96
N GLU A 61 7.84 -7.31 3.23
CA GLU A 61 9.06 -7.46 4.03
C GLU A 61 8.73 -7.91 5.46
N ASP A 62 7.79 -7.22 6.11
CA ASP A 62 7.38 -7.50 7.49
C ASP A 62 6.74 -8.90 7.64
N HIS A 63 6.11 -9.43 6.60
CA HIS A 63 5.40 -10.71 6.63
C HIS A 63 6.12 -11.82 5.86
N ALA A 64 7.32 -11.57 5.33
CA ALA A 64 8.06 -12.54 4.53
C ALA A 64 8.32 -13.84 5.32
N ASP A 65 8.80 -13.72 6.55
CA ASP A 65 9.10 -14.87 7.42
C ASP A 65 7.84 -15.66 7.79
N PHE A 66 6.73 -14.95 8.05
CA PHE A 66 5.44 -15.57 8.33
C PHE A 66 4.91 -16.35 7.12
N ILE A 67 4.96 -15.74 5.94
CA ILE A 67 4.53 -16.37 4.68
C ILE A 67 5.42 -17.58 4.39
N ALA A 68 6.74 -17.48 4.58
CA ALA A 68 7.65 -18.59 4.38
C ALA A 68 7.36 -19.76 5.32
N ALA A 69 7.17 -19.49 6.62
CA ALA A 69 6.84 -20.51 7.61
C ALA A 69 5.48 -21.18 7.31
N TYR A 70 4.48 -20.38 6.90
CA TYR A 70 3.18 -20.89 6.51
C TYR A 70 3.26 -21.76 5.26
N ASN A 71 3.97 -21.30 4.22
CA ASN A 71 4.17 -22.07 2.98
C ASN A 71 4.88 -23.39 3.25
N ALA A 72 5.92 -23.40 4.10
CA ALA A 72 6.61 -24.63 4.49
C ALA A 72 5.68 -25.61 5.22
N THR A 73 4.73 -25.11 6.01
CA THR A 73 3.71 -25.94 6.68
C THR A 73 2.75 -26.55 5.65
N ILE A 74 2.29 -25.78 4.68
CA ILE A 74 1.42 -26.27 3.60
C ILE A 74 2.14 -27.29 2.71
N GLU A 75 3.44 -27.10 2.42
CA GLU A 75 4.23 -28.07 1.66
C GLU A 75 4.42 -29.39 2.43
N ALA A 76 4.58 -29.32 3.75
CA ALA A 76 4.78 -30.49 4.59
C ALA A 76 3.48 -31.26 4.88
N GLU A 77 2.39 -30.54 5.18
CA GLU A 77 1.13 -31.12 5.69
C GLU A 77 0.03 -31.16 4.63
N GLY A 78 0.22 -30.52 3.48
CA GLY A 78 -0.81 -30.32 2.47
C GLY A 78 -1.74 -29.16 2.81
N LEU A 79 -2.69 -28.88 1.90
CA LEU A 79 -3.68 -27.83 2.11
C LEU A 79 -4.71 -28.27 3.17
N PRO A 80 -4.89 -27.51 4.27
CA PRO A 80 -5.96 -27.75 5.20
C PRO A 80 -7.30 -27.70 4.46
N LEU A 81 -8.15 -28.70 4.68
CA LEU A 81 -9.49 -28.81 4.09
C LEU A 81 -9.54 -29.14 2.58
N ASP A 82 -8.43 -29.55 1.97
CA ASP A 82 -8.43 -29.94 0.54
C ASP A 82 -9.38 -31.13 0.28
N GLU A 83 -9.55 -32.01 1.27
CA GLU A 83 -10.49 -33.14 1.24
C GLU A 83 -11.98 -32.74 1.13
N TRP A 84 -12.31 -31.46 1.40
CA TRP A 84 -13.68 -30.95 1.41
C TRP A 84 -13.98 -29.98 0.27
N LYS A 85 -13.02 -29.76 -0.64
CA LYS A 85 -13.26 -28.97 -1.86
C LYS A 85 -14.23 -29.71 -2.77
N SER A 86 -15.44 -29.18 -2.90
CA SER A 86 -16.41 -29.56 -3.93
C SER A 86 -16.28 -28.61 -5.12
N PHE A 87 -16.39 -29.15 -6.34
CA PHE A 87 -16.27 -28.45 -7.63
C PHE A 87 -17.60 -27.87 -8.13
#